data_AF-A0A4V1TKW1-F1
#
_entry.id   AF-A0A4V1TKW1-F1
#
_cell.length_a   1.000
_cell.length_b   1.000
_cell.length_c   1.000
_cell.angle_alpha   90.00
_cell.angle_beta   90.00
_cell.angle_gamma   90.00
#
_symmetry.space_group_name_H-M   'P 1'
#
loop_
_entity.id
_entity.type
_entity.pdbx_description
1 polymer ?
#
loop_
_entity_poly.entity_id
_entity_poly.type
_entity_poly.pdbx_seq_one_letter_code
_entity_poly.pdbx_strand_id
1 'polypeptide(L)'
;MADASPPAALPSPLAGFDRRSARLLGLFAVVGGAAAVIWREHVSLSLDDLDPLLGACWVGMAALATHRVQVKRDVRLAAVALAGGALIEAWGTRAGLWTYFTGEQPPLFILPAWPAAALATERVAAWLERRAPSPRPLATNALWLLAMGGFLALLVPWMAPGWRHPLNAVALGCVALTVASVRDRRSELVRFAAGCLVGYPLEYWGTSRGCWTYWSGEVPPLVAVLSHGFATVAFARGAGLVAGLGERRAGA
;
A
#
# COMPACT_ATOMS: atom_id res chain seq x y z
N MET A 1 -27.35 19.40 -40.68
CA MET A 1 -26.26 19.85 -39.78
C MET A 1 -26.38 19.02 -38.52
N ALA A 2 -25.43 18.11 -38.29
CA ALA A 2 -25.41 17.30 -37.08
C ALA A 2 -25.07 18.19 -35.89
N ASP A 3 -25.94 18.19 -34.90
CA ASP A 3 -25.85 18.98 -33.67
C ASP A 3 -24.73 18.38 -32.81
N ALA A 4 -23.50 18.88 -33.00
CA ALA A 4 -22.35 18.46 -32.22
C ALA A 4 -22.50 18.99 -30.80
N SER A 5 -23.00 18.14 -29.90
CA SER A 5 -23.03 18.45 -28.47
C SER A 5 -21.64 18.88 -28.02
N PRO A 6 -21.50 20.01 -27.30
CA PRO A 6 -20.19 20.48 -26.86
C PRO A 6 -19.50 19.39 -26.02
N PRO A 7 -18.18 19.22 -26.16
CA PRO A 7 -17.45 18.23 -25.38
C PRO A 7 -17.66 18.48 -23.90
N ALA A 8 -18.03 17.44 -23.16
CA ALA A 8 -18.25 17.52 -21.72
C ALA A 8 -17.03 18.17 -21.05
N ALA A 9 -17.26 19.26 -20.32
CA ALA A 9 -16.19 19.96 -19.60
C ALA A 9 -15.45 18.97 -18.70
N LEU A 10 -14.11 18.97 -18.77
CA LEU A 10 -13.29 18.13 -17.91
C LEU A 10 -13.60 18.51 -16.44
N PRO A 11 -13.89 17.53 -15.57
CA PRO A 11 -14.13 17.83 -14.17
C PRO A 11 -12.90 18.52 -13.57
N SER A 12 -13.13 19.54 -12.74
CA SER A 12 -12.08 20.27 -12.04
C SER A 12 -11.12 19.29 -11.33
N PRO A 13 -9.79 19.54 -11.32
CA PRO A 13 -8.84 18.73 -10.57
C PRO A 13 -9.15 18.67 -9.07
N LEU A 14 -9.89 19.66 -8.54
CA LEU A 14 -10.34 19.70 -7.16
C LEU A 14 -11.63 18.88 -6.92
N ALA A 15 -12.24 18.32 -7.97
CA ALA A 15 -13.45 17.52 -7.87
C ALA A 15 -13.18 16.23 -7.07
N GLY A 16 -13.67 16.21 -5.83
CA GLY A 16 -13.50 15.09 -4.89
C GLY A 16 -12.80 15.47 -3.59
N PHE A 17 -12.31 16.71 -3.44
CA PHE A 17 -11.88 17.25 -2.15
C PHE A 17 -13.04 17.95 -1.46
N ASP A 18 -13.35 17.54 -0.23
CA ASP A 18 -14.42 18.10 0.58
C ASP A 18 -13.95 18.37 2.03
N ARG A 19 -14.89 18.70 2.93
CA ARG A 19 -14.57 18.91 4.35
C ARG A 19 -13.96 17.67 5.02
N ARG A 20 -14.29 16.46 4.56
CA ARG A 20 -13.71 15.20 5.07
C ARG A 20 -12.28 15.04 4.58
N SER A 21 -12.00 15.41 3.34
CA SER A 21 -10.63 15.50 2.81
C SER A 21 -9.76 16.43 3.66
N ALA A 22 -10.25 17.63 3.98
CA ALA A 22 -9.52 18.57 4.82
C ALA A 22 -9.23 18.03 6.23
N ARG A 23 -10.21 17.33 6.84
CA ARG A 23 -10.03 16.68 8.16
C ARG A 23 -8.99 15.56 8.11
N LEU A 24 -9.03 14.71 7.08
CA LEU A 24 -8.06 13.63 6.91
C LEU A 24 -6.66 14.17 6.61
N LEU A 25 -6.55 15.26 5.84
CA LEU A 25 -5.28 15.96 5.63
C LEU A 25 -4.72 16.52 6.93
N GLY A 26 -5.58 17.14 7.76
CA GLY A 26 -5.19 17.60 9.10
C GLY A 26 -4.70 16.45 9.98
N LEU A 27 -5.36 15.28 9.92
CA LEU A 27 -4.91 14.09 10.63
C LEU A 27 -3.54 13.62 10.14
N PHE A 28 -3.28 13.61 8.83
CA PHE A 28 -1.95 13.29 8.30
C PHE A 28 -0.88 14.28 8.78
N ALA A 29 -1.19 15.58 8.81
CA ALA A 29 -0.27 16.58 9.34
C ALA A 29 0.04 16.36 10.83
N VAL A 30 -0.96 16.05 11.64
CA VAL A 30 -0.78 15.74 13.07
C VAL A 30 0.05 14.47 13.27
N VAL A 31 -0.28 13.39 12.56
CA VAL A 31 0.42 12.11 12.69
C VAL A 31 1.86 12.20 12.17
N GLY A 32 2.06 12.84 11.01
CA GLY A 32 3.38 13.07 10.43
C GLY A 32 4.23 14.01 11.29
N GLY A 33 3.64 15.08 11.82
CA GLY A 33 4.31 15.98 12.76
C GLY A 33 4.68 15.28 14.07
N ALA A 34 3.79 14.47 14.63
CA ALA A 34 4.10 13.66 15.82
C ALA A 34 5.25 12.68 15.55
N ALA A 35 5.26 12.01 14.38
CA ALA A 35 6.38 11.16 13.99
C ALA A 35 7.69 11.95 13.86
N ALA A 36 7.68 13.10 13.19
CA ALA A 36 8.86 13.95 13.06
C ALA A 36 9.41 14.42 14.42
N VAL A 37 8.54 14.67 15.40
CA VAL A 37 8.94 15.02 16.77
C VAL A 37 9.52 13.83 17.53
N ILE A 38 8.87 12.66 17.46
CA ILE A 38 9.30 11.45 18.16
C ILE A 38 10.66 10.97 17.63
N TRP A 39 10.86 10.97 16.31
CA TRP A 39 12.10 10.54 15.66
C TRP A 39 13.00 11.70 15.23
N ARG A 40 12.94 12.84 15.93
CA ARG A 40 13.74 14.04 15.63
C ARG A 40 15.25 13.83 15.66
N GLU A 41 15.72 12.78 16.34
CA GLU A 41 17.14 12.41 16.38
C GLU A 41 17.61 11.80 15.05
N HIS A 42 16.67 11.40 14.20
CA HIS A 42 16.91 10.78 12.90
C HIS A 42 16.33 11.56 11.72
N VAL A 43 15.49 12.56 11.97
CA VAL A 43 14.84 13.38 10.96
C VAL A 43 15.19 14.84 11.22
N SER A 44 15.82 15.48 10.25
CA SER A 44 15.98 16.93 10.30
C SER A 44 14.63 17.61 10.10
N LEU A 45 14.34 18.60 10.95
CA LEU A 45 13.18 19.47 10.81
C LEU A 45 13.50 20.72 9.98
N SER A 46 14.73 20.85 9.49
CA SER A 46 15.12 21.92 8.57
C SER A 46 14.53 21.67 7.19
N LEU A 47 13.99 22.72 6.57
CA LEU A 47 13.53 22.65 5.17
C LEU A 47 14.68 22.40 4.20
N ASP A 48 15.89 22.81 4.55
CA ASP A 48 17.09 22.62 3.73
C ASP A 48 17.51 21.15 3.63
N ASP A 49 17.12 20.34 4.62
CA ASP A 49 17.39 18.91 4.69
C ASP A 49 16.22 18.06 4.21
N LEU A 50 15.13 18.68 3.74
CA LEU A 50 13.96 17.96 3.27
C LEU A 50 14.29 17.20 1.98
N ASP A 51 14.30 15.87 2.05
CA ASP A 51 14.48 15.03 0.86
C ASP A 51 13.30 15.26 -0.11
N PRO A 52 13.54 15.74 -1.35
CA PRO A 52 12.47 16.08 -2.27
C PRO A 52 11.62 14.88 -2.69
N LEU A 53 12.21 13.68 -2.74
CA LEU A 53 11.51 12.46 -3.09
C LEU A 53 10.61 11.98 -1.94
N LEU A 54 11.08 12.07 -0.69
CA LEU A 54 10.23 11.86 0.49
C LEU A 54 9.06 12.83 0.51
N GLY A 55 9.34 14.12 0.30
CA GLY A 55 8.33 15.17 0.22
C GLY A 55 7.29 14.87 -0.87
N ALA A 56 7.73 14.50 -2.07
CA ALA A 56 6.86 14.12 -3.17
C ALA A 56 6.01 12.88 -2.84
N CYS A 57 6.60 11.86 -2.21
CA CYS A 57 5.87 10.66 -1.78
C CYS A 57 4.79 11.01 -0.76
N TRP A 58 5.11 11.80 0.27
CA TRP A 58 4.16 12.21 1.30
C TRP A 58 3.04 13.09 0.75
N VAL A 59 3.38 14.13 -0.01
CA VAL A 59 2.39 15.03 -0.61
C VAL A 59 1.50 14.26 -1.59
N GLY A 60 2.10 13.41 -2.44
CA GLY A 60 1.38 12.58 -3.40
C GLY A 60 0.43 11.60 -2.71
N MET A 61 0.91 10.85 -1.71
CA MET A 61 0.07 9.94 -0.95
C MET A 61 -1.03 10.65 -0.16
N ALA A 62 -0.72 11.78 0.48
CA ALA A 62 -1.72 12.56 1.22
C ALA A 62 -2.81 13.10 0.29
N ALA A 63 -2.44 13.65 -0.88
CA ALA A 63 -3.39 14.12 -1.88
C ALA A 63 -4.27 12.98 -2.40
N LEU A 64 -3.69 11.82 -2.72
CA LEU A 64 -4.43 10.64 -3.15
C LEU A 64 -5.36 10.12 -2.05
N ALA A 65 -4.84 9.84 -0.86
CA ALA A 65 -5.60 9.28 0.25
C ALA A 65 -6.77 10.17 0.69
N THR A 66 -6.62 11.50 0.57
CA THR A 66 -7.67 12.48 0.90
C THR A 66 -8.64 12.74 -0.25
N HIS A 67 -8.42 12.18 -1.44
CA HIS A 67 -9.38 12.28 -2.54
C HIS A 67 -10.62 11.39 -2.28
N ARG A 68 -11.82 11.97 -2.39
CA ARG A 68 -13.12 11.27 -2.29
C ARG A 68 -13.24 10.37 -1.05
N VAL A 69 -13.03 10.95 0.13
CA VAL A 69 -13.02 10.23 1.42
C VAL A 69 -14.37 9.53 1.70
N GLN A 70 -14.29 8.23 1.98
CA GLN A 70 -15.40 7.37 2.39
C GLN A 70 -15.13 6.84 3.80
N VAL A 71 -15.43 7.66 4.82
CA VAL A 71 -15.04 7.44 6.22
C VAL A 71 -15.19 5.99 6.70
N LYS A 72 -16.37 5.38 6.53
CA LYS A 72 -16.64 4.00 6.99
C LYS A 72 -15.73 2.97 6.33
N ARG A 73 -15.47 3.10 5.02
CA ARG A 73 -14.60 2.21 4.25
C ARG A 73 -13.13 2.46 4.58
N ASP A 74 -12.76 3.73 4.61
CA ASP A 74 -11.38 4.17 4.78
C ASP A 74 -10.85 3.87 6.18
N VAL A 75 -11.67 4.03 7.23
CA VAL A 75 -11.27 3.66 8.61
C VAL A 75 -11.01 2.15 8.72
N ARG A 76 -11.86 1.32 8.10
CA ARG A 76 -11.66 -0.14 8.09
C ARG A 76 -10.37 -0.51 7.36
N LEU A 77 -10.15 0.07 6.18
CA LEU A 77 -8.94 -0.16 5.40
C LEU A 77 -7.70 0.31 6.16
N ALA A 78 -7.73 1.51 6.75
CA ALA A 78 -6.65 2.06 7.56
C ALA A 78 -6.34 1.17 8.77
N ALA A 79 -7.35 0.67 9.49
CA ALA A 79 -7.16 -0.22 10.63
C ALA A 79 -6.54 -1.56 10.22
N VAL A 80 -7.01 -2.17 9.13
CA VAL A 80 -6.44 -3.40 8.59
C VAL A 80 -5.02 -3.19 8.09
N ALA A 81 -4.76 -2.07 7.40
CA ALA A 81 -3.43 -1.72 6.92
C ALA A 81 -2.45 -1.44 8.06
N LEU A 82 -2.90 -0.80 9.15
CA LEU A 82 -2.06 -0.60 10.34
C LEU A 82 -1.66 -1.93 10.97
N ALA A 83 -2.63 -2.82 11.21
CA ALA A 83 -2.38 -4.12 11.83
C ALA A 83 -1.55 -5.02 10.91
N GLY A 84 -1.92 -5.10 9.62
CA GLY A 84 -1.22 -5.90 8.63
C GLY A 84 0.19 -5.37 8.34
N GLY A 85 0.35 -4.05 8.26
CA GLY A 85 1.66 -3.39 8.15
C GLY A 85 2.55 -3.70 9.33
N ALA A 86 2.04 -3.58 10.56
CA ALA A 86 2.80 -3.96 11.76
C ALA A 86 3.24 -5.44 11.75
N LEU A 87 2.40 -6.35 11.24
CA LEU A 87 2.78 -7.76 11.06
C LEU A 87 3.85 -7.94 9.98
N ILE A 88 3.76 -7.23 8.86
CA ILE A 88 4.76 -7.27 7.78
C ILE A 88 6.10 -6.76 8.28
N GLU A 89 6.11 -5.62 8.98
CA GLU A 89 7.34 -5.04 9.56
C GLU A 89 7.96 -5.94 10.61
N ALA A 90 7.14 -6.52 11.50
CA ALA A 90 7.62 -7.45 12.52
C ALA A 90 8.16 -8.74 11.87
N TRP A 91 7.52 -9.23 10.82
CA TRP A 91 7.99 -10.38 10.06
C TRP A 91 9.33 -10.11 9.40
N GLY A 92 9.44 -9.05 8.60
CA GLY A 92 10.64 -8.78 7.83
C GLY A 92 11.86 -8.49 8.67
N THR A 93 11.71 -7.66 9.70
CA THR A 93 12.83 -7.28 10.56
C THR A 93 13.31 -8.43 11.44
N ARG A 94 12.39 -9.22 12.03
CA ARG A 94 12.76 -10.36 12.89
C ARG A 94 13.27 -11.57 12.12
N ALA A 95 12.78 -11.78 10.90
CA ALA A 95 13.29 -12.83 10.02
C ALA A 95 14.60 -12.43 9.31
N GLY A 96 15.12 -11.22 9.55
CA GLY A 96 16.36 -10.74 8.96
C GLY A 96 16.26 -10.46 7.46
N LEU A 97 15.07 -10.16 6.95
CA LEU A 97 14.84 -9.86 5.53
C LEU A 97 15.19 -8.40 5.20
N TRP A 98 14.99 -7.49 6.15
CA TRP A 98 15.47 -6.11 6.08
C TRP A 98 15.75 -5.55 7.47
N THR A 99 16.54 -4.48 7.50
CA THR A 99 16.82 -3.70 8.71
C THR A 99 16.53 -2.24 8.46
N TYR A 100 16.15 -1.51 9.51
CA TYR A 100 15.97 -0.07 9.50
C TYR A 100 17.14 0.62 10.17
N PHE A 101 17.39 1.89 9.82
CA PHE A 101 18.38 2.73 10.50
C PHE A 101 18.15 2.85 12.02
N THR A 102 16.90 2.68 12.47
CA THR A 102 16.52 2.70 13.90
C THR A 102 16.88 1.43 14.65
N GLY A 103 17.11 0.31 13.95
CA GLY A 103 17.30 -1.01 14.56
C GLY A 103 16.05 -1.62 15.23
N GLU A 104 14.89 -0.95 15.17
CA GLU A 104 13.63 -1.40 15.79
C GLU A 104 13.01 -2.63 15.09
N GLN A 105 12.33 -3.51 15.84
CA GLN A 105 11.74 -4.78 15.34
C GLN A 105 10.37 -5.13 15.98
N PRO A 106 9.24 -4.52 15.54
CA PRO A 106 9.09 -3.72 14.33
C PRO A 106 9.46 -2.23 14.51
N PRO A 107 9.86 -1.54 13.43
CA PRO A 107 9.95 -0.08 13.37
C PRO A 107 8.62 0.60 13.66
N LEU A 108 8.53 1.34 14.75
CA LEU A 108 7.30 2.07 15.09
C LEU A 108 7.10 3.29 14.18
N PHE A 109 8.19 3.88 13.70
CA PHE A 109 8.17 5.12 12.91
C PHE A 109 7.43 4.99 11.56
N ILE A 110 7.47 3.80 10.94
CA ILE A 110 6.88 3.56 9.62
C ILE A 110 5.42 3.07 9.71
N LEU A 111 4.96 2.61 10.88
CA LEU A 111 3.58 2.10 11.04
C LEU A 111 2.50 3.08 10.58
N PRO A 112 2.60 4.41 10.83
CA PRO A 112 1.60 5.35 10.32
C PRO A 112 1.58 5.49 8.79
N ALA A 113 2.67 5.15 8.10
CA ALA A 113 2.73 5.20 6.64
C ALA A 113 1.87 4.10 5.98
N TRP A 114 1.69 2.96 6.65
CA TRP A 114 0.89 1.83 6.12
C TRP A 114 -0.58 2.21 5.84
N PRO A 115 -1.33 2.84 6.77
CA PRO A 115 -2.65 3.40 6.47
C PRO A 115 -2.66 4.43 5.34
N ALA A 116 -1.66 5.33 5.30
CA ALA A 116 -1.58 6.37 4.29
C ALA A 116 -1.41 5.76 2.88
N ALA A 117 -0.45 4.83 2.74
CA ALA A 117 -0.19 4.10 1.52
C ALA A 117 -1.41 3.29 1.08
N ALA A 118 -2.07 2.56 1.99
CA ALA A 118 -3.25 1.76 1.65
C ALA A 118 -4.43 2.60 1.13
N LEU A 119 -4.67 3.78 1.71
CA LEU A 119 -5.70 4.70 1.22
C LEU A 119 -5.35 5.28 -0.16
N ALA A 120 -4.08 5.66 -0.35
CA ALA A 120 -3.57 6.17 -1.62
C ALA A 120 -3.67 5.12 -2.73
N THR A 121 -3.22 3.88 -2.47
CA THR A 121 -3.29 2.78 -3.43
C THR A 121 -4.72 2.41 -3.81
N GLU A 122 -5.68 2.44 -2.87
CA GLU A 122 -7.08 2.20 -3.19
C GLU A 122 -7.66 3.31 -4.09
N ARG A 123 -7.16 4.56 -4.01
CA ARG A 123 -7.57 5.63 -4.94
C ARG A 123 -6.97 5.45 -6.33
N VAL A 124 -5.70 5.08 -6.40
CA VAL A 124 -5.03 4.72 -7.66
C VAL A 124 -5.74 3.52 -8.30
N ALA A 125 -6.03 2.47 -7.53
CA ALA A 125 -6.77 1.30 -7.99
C ALA A 125 -8.14 1.70 -8.54
N ALA A 126 -8.92 2.51 -7.82
CA ALA A 126 -10.22 2.96 -8.31
C ALA A 126 -10.11 3.81 -9.59
N TRP A 127 -9.04 4.60 -9.75
CA TRP A 127 -8.78 5.38 -10.95
C TRP A 127 -8.40 4.48 -12.15
N LEU A 128 -7.54 3.49 -11.91
CA LEU A 128 -7.14 2.49 -12.90
C LEU A 128 -8.33 1.64 -13.32
N GLU A 129 -9.16 1.19 -12.39
CA GLU A 129 -10.33 0.34 -12.65
C GLU A 129 -11.30 0.95 -13.65
N ARG A 130 -11.45 2.29 -13.61
CA ARG A 130 -12.32 3.06 -14.53
C ARG A 130 -11.72 3.27 -15.92
N ARG A 131 -10.38 3.17 -16.05
CA ARG A 131 -9.64 3.42 -17.30
C ARG A 131 -9.16 2.14 -17.97
N ALA A 132 -8.94 1.09 -17.19
CA ALA A 132 -8.46 -0.17 -17.67
C ALA A 132 -9.55 -0.88 -18.48
N PRO A 133 -9.32 -1.17 -19.77
CA PRO A 133 -10.26 -1.96 -20.55
C PRO A 133 -10.47 -3.31 -19.86
N SER A 134 -11.68 -3.87 -19.93
CA SER A 134 -11.95 -5.21 -19.40
C SER A 134 -11.32 -6.25 -20.33
N PRO A 135 -10.25 -6.95 -19.93
CA PRO A 135 -9.68 -7.99 -20.76
C PRO A 135 -10.65 -9.18 -20.85
N ARG A 136 -10.45 -10.03 -21.86
CA ARG A 136 -11.20 -11.30 -21.95
C ARG A 136 -10.93 -12.15 -20.69
N PRO A 137 -11.88 -13.01 -20.26
CA PRO A 137 -11.70 -13.83 -19.06
C PRO A 137 -10.43 -14.69 -19.07
N LEU A 138 -10.10 -15.29 -20.22
CA LEU A 138 -8.88 -16.10 -20.38
C LEU A 138 -7.60 -15.26 -20.14
N ALA A 139 -7.55 -14.05 -20.70
CA ALA A 139 -6.42 -13.14 -20.52
C ALA A 139 -6.31 -12.68 -19.05
N THR A 140 -7.45 -12.43 -18.39
CA THR A 140 -7.47 -12.08 -16.95
C THR A 140 -6.88 -13.20 -16.10
N ASN A 141 -7.22 -14.45 -16.40
CA ASN A 141 -6.71 -15.61 -15.68
C ASN A 141 -5.20 -15.80 -15.89
N ALA A 142 -4.74 -15.68 -17.14
CA ALA A 142 -3.32 -15.77 -17.46
C ALA A 142 -2.51 -14.65 -16.78
N LEU A 143 -3.01 -13.40 -16.81
CA LEU A 143 -2.38 -12.26 -16.13
C LEU A 143 -2.35 -12.46 -14.61
N TRP A 144 -3.41 -12.99 -14.01
CA TRP A 144 -3.45 -13.29 -12.58
C TRP A 144 -2.40 -14.35 -12.19
N LEU A 145 -2.34 -15.45 -12.94
CA LEU A 145 -1.36 -16.51 -12.71
C LEU A 145 0.07 -15.99 -12.90
N LEU A 146 0.31 -15.18 -13.92
CA LEU A 146 1.62 -14.56 -14.15
C LEU A 146 2.01 -13.63 -13.01
N ALA A 147 1.09 -12.75 -12.57
CA ALA A 147 1.36 -11.78 -11.51
C ALA A 147 1.57 -12.44 -10.15
N MET A 148 0.62 -13.27 -9.69
CA MET A 148 0.71 -13.91 -8.38
C MET A 148 1.68 -15.08 -8.35
N GLY A 149 1.71 -15.90 -9.41
CA GLY A 149 2.66 -17.00 -9.53
C GLY A 149 4.08 -16.49 -9.69
N GLY A 150 4.29 -15.45 -10.50
CA GLY A 150 5.57 -14.76 -10.62
C GLY A 150 6.01 -14.12 -9.30
N PHE A 151 5.11 -13.42 -8.61
CA PHE A 151 5.39 -12.89 -7.28
C PHE A 151 5.82 -13.98 -6.28
N LEU A 152 5.07 -15.08 -6.19
CA LEU A 152 5.42 -16.21 -5.31
C LEU A 152 6.76 -16.85 -5.68
N ALA A 153 7.01 -17.05 -6.98
CA ALA A 153 8.26 -17.62 -7.48
C ALA A 153 9.48 -16.76 -7.15
N LEU A 154 9.31 -15.44 -7.03
CA LEU A 154 10.35 -14.52 -6.59
C LEU A 154 10.43 -14.41 -5.06
N LEU A 155 9.29 -14.34 -4.37
CA LEU A 155 9.21 -14.17 -2.92
C LEU A 155 9.85 -15.34 -2.18
N VAL A 156 9.57 -16.57 -2.60
CA VAL A 156 10.07 -17.78 -1.93
C VAL A 156 11.59 -17.80 -1.85
N PRO A 157 12.37 -17.81 -2.95
CA PRO A 157 13.83 -17.77 -2.84
C PRO A 157 14.35 -16.50 -2.17
N TRP A 158 13.63 -15.36 -2.31
CA TRP A 158 14.01 -14.12 -1.65
C TRP A 158 13.95 -14.17 -0.12
N MET A 159 13.13 -15.06 0.45
CA MET A 159 13.05 -15.26 1.90
C MET A 159 14.08 -16.26 2.44
N ALA A 160 14.98 -16.79 1.59
CA ALA A 160 15.97 -17.82 1.95
C ALA A 160 16.79 -17.53 3.22
N PRO A 161 17.27 -16.30 3.50
CA PRO A 161 18.05 -16.04 4.72
C PRO A 161 17.28 -16.35 6.01
N GLY A 162 15.96 -16.22 5.99
CA GLY A 162 15.09 -16.41 7.14
C GLY A 162 14.34 -17.74 7.16
N TRP A 163 14.66 -18.73 6.32
CA TRP A 163 13.88 -19.97 6.17
C TRP A 163 13.57 -20.75 7.44
N ARG A 164 14.44 -20.67 8.44
CA ARG A 164 14.20 -21.34 9.72
C ARG A 164 13.32 -20.51 10.68
N HIS A 165 13.05 -19.26 10.35
CA HIS A 165 12.25 -18.38 11.19
C HIS A 165 10.75 -18.70 11.02
N PRO A 166 10.00 -18.95 12.10
CA PRO A 166 8.60 -19.39 12.01
C PRO A 166 7.69 -18.37 11.32
N LEU A 167 8.01 -17.07 11.40
CA LEU A 167 7.24 -16.04 10.71
C LEU A 167 7.31 -16.16 9.17
N ASN A 168 8.34 -16.79 8.60
CA ASN A 168 8.38 -17.03 7.15
C ASN A 168 7.31 -18.04 6.72
N ALA A 169 7.09 -19.09 7.50
CA ALA A 169 6.02 -20.05 7.25
C ALA A 169 4.63 -19.39 7.39
N VAL A 170 4.45 -18.56 8.42
CA VAL A 170 3.19 -17.80 8.61
C VAL A 170 2.94 -16.85 7.44
N ALA A 171 3.94 -16.05 7.04
CA ALA A 171 3.84 -15.12 5.93
C ALA A 171 3.49 -15.84 4.61
N LEU A 172 4.20 -16.93 4.27
CA LEU A 172 3.89 -17.74 3.10
C LEU A 172 2.49 -18.35 3.15
N GLY A 173 2.06 -18.83 4.31
CA GLY A 173 0.70 -19.33 4.53
C GLY A 173 -0.34 -18.24 4.24
N CYS A 174 -0.15 -17.03 4.78
CA CYS A 174 -1.03 -15.89 4.50
C CYS A 174 -1.05 -15.51 3.02
N VAL A 175 0.11 -15.52 2.34
CA VAL A 175 0.21 -15.25 0.90
C VAL A 175 -0.53 -16.30 0.10
N ALA A 176 -0.25 -17.58 0.34
CA ALA A 176 -0.88 -18.70 -0.35
C ALA A 176 -2.40 -18.71 -0.15
N LEU A 177 -2.88 -18.50 1.08
CA LEU A 177 -4.31 -18.41 1.38
C LEU A 177 -4.96 -17.25 0.64
N THR A 178 -4.31 -16.08 0.58
CA THR A 178 -4.82 -14.93 -0.17
C THR A 178 -4.89 -15.27 -1.66
N VAL A 179 -3.82 -15.77 -2.27
CA VAL A 179 -3.81 -16.12 -3.71
C VAL A 179 -4.87 -17.18 -4.05
N ALA A 180 -5.01 -18.21 -3.20
CA ALA A 180 -5.96 -19.31 -3.43
C ALA A 180 -7.43 -18.89 -3.30
N SER A 181 -7.72 -17.85 -2.51
CA SER A 181 -9.10 -17.44 -2.20
C SER A 181 -9.61 -16.28 -3.07
N VAL A 182 -8.96 -15.98 -4.19
CA VAL A 182 -9.31 -14.89 -5.12
C VAL A 182 -10.81 -14.92 -5.50
N ARG A 183 -11.46 -13.75 -5.46
CA ARG A 183 -12.89 -13.63 -5.83
C ARG A 183 -13.09 -12.89 -7.15
N ASP A 184 -12.34 -11.81 -7.35
CA ASP A 184 -12.38 -11.00 -8.56
C ASP A 184 -10.95 -10.72 -9.03
N ARG A 185 -10.49 -11.54 -9.98
CA ARG A 185 -9.13 -11.46 -10.51
C ARG A 185 -8.83 -10.12 -11.18
N ARG A 186 -9.81 -9.49 -11.83
CA ARG A 186 -9.59 -8.21 -12.51
C ARG A 186 -9.34 -7.12 -11.47
N SER A 187 -10.22 -7.01 -10.48
CA SER A 187 -10.09 -5.98 -9.44
C SER A 187 -8.85 -6.21 -8.57
N GLU A 188 -8.47 -7.45 -8.31
CA GLU A 188 -7.25 -7.78 -7.56
C GLU A 188 -5.97 -7.50 -8.38
N LEU A 189 -5.95 -7.76 -9.69
CA LEU A 189 -4.85 -7.34 -10.57
C LEU A 189 -4.65 -5.82 -10.60
N VAL A 190 -5.74 -5.07 -10.68
CA VAL A 190 -5.69 -3.60 -10.67
C VAL A 190 -5.15 -3.09 -9.33
N ARG A 191 -5.57 -3.68 -8.21
CA ARG A 191 -5.01 -3.36 -6.89
C ARG A 191 -3.53 -3.72 -6.76
N PHE A 192 -3.14 -4.87 -7.28
CA PHE A 192 -1.75 -5.28 -7.30
C PHE A 192 -0.89 -4.28 -8.08
N ALA A 193 -1.32 -3.90 -9.29
CA ALA A 193 -0.64 -2.88 -10.08
C ALA A 193 -0.60 -1.51 -9.38
N ALA A 194 -1.70 -1.06 -8.77
CA ALA A 194 -1.76 0.17 -8.00
C ALA A 194 -0.78 0.18 -6.83
N GLY A 195 -0.69 -0.93 -6.10
CA GLY A 195 0.26 -1.10 -5.01
C GLY A 195 1.70 -1.06 -5.49
N CYS A 196 2.04 -1.71 -6.61
CA CYS A 196 3.38 -1.61 -7.20
C CYS A 196 3.71 -0.18 -7.63
N LEU A 197 2.77 0.54 -8.24
CA LEU A 197 2.97 1.93 -8.71
C LEU A 197 3.25 2.91 -7.57
N VAL A 198 2.54 2.78 -6.45
CA VAL A 198 2.78 3.62 -5.25
C VAL A 198 3.98 3.12 -4.46
N GLY A 199 4.18 1.81 -4.40
CA GLY A 199 5.27 1.18 -3.65
C GLY A 199 6.65 1.43 -4.27
N TYR A 200 6.77 1.46 -5.60
CA TYR A 200 8.05 1.68 -6.29
C TYR A 200 8.81 2.94 -5.81
N PRO A 201 8.22 4.16 -5.83
CA PRO A 201 8.93 5.35 -5.37
C PRO A 201 9.22 5.32 -3.86
N LEU A 202 8.37 4.69 -3.04
CA LEU A 202 8.61 4.53 -1.60
C LEU A 202 9.80 3.62 -1.33
N GLU A 203 9.86 2.48 -2.02
CA GLU A 203 10.98 1.55 -1.90
C GLU A 203 12.27 2.13 -2.44
N TYR A 204 12.21 2.81 -3.60
CA TYR A 204 13.38 3.47 -4.15
C TYR A 204 13.89 4.56 -3.20
N TRP A 205 12.99 5.37 -2.62
CA TRP A 205 13.38 6.35 -1.62
C TRP A 205 14.03 5.69 -0.40
N GLY A 206 13.34 4.76 0.25
CA GLY A 206 13.81 4.18 1.50
C GLY A 206 15.11 3.41 1.35
N THR A 207 15.27 2.66 0.25
CA THR A 207 16.50 1.91 0.00
C THR A 207 17.66 2.79 -0.46
N SER A 208 17.41 3.79 -1.33
CA SER A 208 18.48 4.68 -1.80
C SER A 208 19.00 5.67 -0.74
N ARG A 209 18.23 5.92 0.34
CA ARG A 209 18.64 6.76 1.48
C ARG A 209 19.09 5.96 2.70
N GLY A 210 19.08 4.63 2.61
CA GLY A 210 19.41 3.77 3.75
C GLY A 210 18.40 3.85 4.90
N CYS A 211 17.17 4.31 4.63
CA CYS A 211 16.11 4.27 5.63
C CYS A 211 15.79 2.82 6.02
N TRP A 212 15.81 1.92 5.04
CA TRP A 212 15.89 0.49 5.26
C TRP A 212 16.82 -0.14 4.25
N THR A 213 17.37 -1.29 4.60
CA THR A 213 18.24 -2.08 3.73
C THR A 213 17.80 -3.52 3.76
N TYR A 214 17.54 -4.07 2.57
CA TYR A 214 17.23 -5.48 2.41
C TYR A 214 18.51 -6.31 2.39
N TRP A 215 18.41 -7.57 2.82
CA TRP A 215 19.54 -8.49 2.77
C TRP A 215 20.14 -8.66 1.37
N SER A 216 19.35 -8.46 0.31
CA SER A 216 19.79 -8.55 -1.09
C SER A 216 20.65 -7.36 -1.54
N GLY A 217 20.62 -6.23 -0.81
CA GLY A 217 21.33 -5.00 -1.16
C GLY A 217 20.77 -4.24 -2.37
N GLU A 218 19.63 -4.66 -2.92
CA GLU A 218 19.02 -4.05 -4.12
C GLU A 218 18.32 -2.71 -3.81
N VAL A 219 18.25 -1.83 -4.83
CA VAL A 219 17.67 -0.48 -4.72
C VAL A 219 16.74 -0.17 -5.92
N PRO A 220 15.41 -0.24 -5.75
CA PRO A 220 14.69 -1.08 -4.79
C PRO A 220 14.72 -2.56 -5.23
N PRO A 221 14.57 -3.51 -4.29
CA PRO A 221 14.33 -4.91 -4.65
C PRO A 221 13.00 -5.06 -5.36
N LEU A 222 12.98 -5.80 -6.47
CA LEU A 222 11.74 -6.08 -7.20
C LEU A 222 10.70 -6.77 -6.30
N VAL A 223 11.12 -7.70 -5.44
CA VAL A 223 10.23 -8.42 -4.52
C VAL A 223 9.56 -7.48 -3.51
N ALA A 224 10.26 -6.45 -3.03
CA ALA A 224 9.68 -5.45 -2.13
C ALA A 224 8.58 -4.64 -2.83
N VAL A 225 8.84 -4.19 -4.06
CA VAL A 225 7.84 -3.47 -4.87
C VAL A 225 6.61 -4.33 -5.15
N LEU A 226 6.80 -5.60 -5.53
CA LEU A 226 5.68 -6.52 -5.74
C LEU A 226 4.94 -6.84 -4.44
N SER A 227 5.63 -6.82 -3.30
CA SER A 227 5.02 -7.00 -1.98
C SER A 227 4.07 -5.87 -1.62
N HIS A 228 4.32 -4.62 -2.02
CA HIS A 228 3.35 -3.52 -1.90
C HIS A 228 2.07 -3.77 -2.72
N GLY A 229 2.24 -4.30 -3.94
CA GLY A 229 1.14 -4.78 -4.77
C GLY A 229 0.31 -5.82 -4.05
N PHE A 230 0.96 -6.86 -3.53
CA PHE A 230 0.30 -7.94 -2.81
C PHE A 230 -0.38 -7.44 -1.51
N ALA A 231 0.29 -6.59 -0.73
CA ALA A 231 -0.25 -6.01 0.50
C ALA A 231 -1.54 -5.22 0.23
N THR A 232 -1.59 -4.47 -0.87
CA THR A 232 -2.81 -3.74 -1.29
C THR A 232 -3.99 -4.70 -1.54
N VAL A 233 -3.74 -5.85 -2.18
CA VAL A 233 -4.76 -6.89 -2.36
C VAL A 233 -5.19 -7.46 -1.00
N ALA A 234 -4.24 -7.82 -0.15
CA ALA A 234 -4.52 -8.42 1.16
C ALA A 234 -5.32 -7.48 2.07
N PHE A 235 -4.95 -6.19 2.14
CA PHE A 235 -5.64 -5.20 2.98
C PHE A 235 -7.06 -4.93 2.51
N ALA A 236 -7.28 -4.80 1.20
CA ALA A 236 -8.62 -4.62 0.65
C ALA A 236 -9.54 -5.80 1.02
N ARG A 237 -9.00 -7.02 0.95
CA ARG A 237 -9.75 -8.23 1.32
C ARG A 237 -10.01 -8.32 2.82
N GLY A 238 -9.01 -8.02 3.64
CA GLY A 238 -9.17 -7.94 5.09
C GLY A 238 -10.24 -6.93 5.50
N ALA A 239 -10.23 -5.73 4.89
CA ALA A 239 -11.24 -4.70 5.14
C ALA A 239 -12.66 -5.16 4.73
N GLY A 240 -12.77 -5.91 3.62
CA GLY A 240 -14.03 -6.53 3.19
C GLY A 240 -14.56 -7.58 4.16
N LEU A 241 -13.68 -8.40 4.74
CA LEU A 241 -14.05 -9.38 5.77
C LEU A 241 -14.57 -8.70 7.04
N VAL A 242 -13.86 -7.66 7.52
CA VAL A 242 -14.30 -6.85 8.68
C VAL A 242 -15.67 -6.21 8.42
N ALA A 243 -15.91 -5.73 7.19
CA ALA A 243 -17.21 -5.18 6.82
C ALA A 243 -18.34 -6.23 6.91
N GLY A 244 -18.14 -7.41 6.33
CA GLY A 244 -19.15 -8.48 6.33
C GLY A 244 -19.47 -9.03 7.72
N LEU A 245 -18.50 -9.08 8.64
CA LEU A 245 -18.73 -9.45 10.04
C LEU A 245 -19.61 -8.42 10.77
N GLY A 246 -19.40 -7.13 10.50
CA GLY A 246 -20.21 -6.07 11.10
C GLY A 246 -21.67 -6.10 10.64
N GLU A 247 -21.91 -6.43 9.36
CA GLU A 247 -23.27 -6.53 8.81
C GLU A 247 -24.03 -7.75 9.35
N ARG A 248 -23.36 -8.90 9.51
CA ARG A 248 -23.96 -10.10 10.11
C ARG A 248 -24.37 -9.89 11.57
N ARG A 249 -23.59 -9.11 12.34
CA ARG A 249 -23.91 -8.78 13.74
C ARG A 249 -25.03 -7.75 13.89
N ALA A 250 -25.27 -6.91 12.89
CA ALA A 250 -26.33 -5.91 12.93
C ALA A 250 -27.71 -6.45 12.51
N GLY A 251 -27.74 -7.62 11.86
CA GLY A 251 -28.97 -8.32 11.45
C GLY A 251 -29.35 -9.51 12.34
N ALA A 252 -28.62 -9.75 13.44
CA ALA A 252 -28.90 -10.76 14.47
C ALA A 252 -29.28 -10.04 15.77
#